data_AF-A0A350J6S3-F1
#
_entry.id   AF-A0A350J6S3-F1
#
_cell.length_a   1.000
_cell.length_b   1.000
_cell.length_c   1.000
_cell.angle_alpha   90.00
_cell.angle_beta   90.00
_cell.angle_gamma   90.00
#
_symmetry.space_group_name_H-M   'P 1'
#
loop_
_entity.id
_entity.type
_entity.pdbx_description
1 polymer ?
#
loop_
_entity_poly.entity_id
_entity_poly.type
_entity_poly.pdbx_seq_one_letter_code
_entity_poly.pdbx_strand_id
1 'polypeptide(L)'
;LSYIIGRKEIIEKSKDFPVRSYYCNLYMQYDFFERTGEMHFTPPVQTIYAAKQALIEYFAEGETAKWERHQRVMAAIHEGEDRLGLREALSRDVQSGLVSAVRYPDDPNWDFEKVHDYCYERGFTIYPGKIESKGTFRLCALGAIDEGDIKDFWVVFEEAMRANNIAVPAVYD
;
A
#
# COMPACT_ATOMS: atom_id res chain seq x y z
N LEU A 1 -11.84 8.69 3.29
CA LEU A 1 -11.66 9.99 3.97
C LEU A 1 -10.25 10.47 3.66
N SER A 2 -10.08 11.72 3.23
CA SER A 2 -8.76 12.35 3.11
C SER A 2 -8.74 13.57 4.03
N TYR A 3 -7.63 13.81 4.70
CA TYR A 3 -7.48 14.90 5.66
C TYR A 3 -6.09 15.52 5.55
N ILE A 4 -5.96 16.73 6.09
CA ILE A 4 -4.72 17.49 6.12
C ILE A 4 -4.41 17.78 7.58
N ILE A 5 -3.17 17.49 8.00
CA ILE A 5 -2.62 17.97 9.28
C ILE A 5 -1.66 19.09 8.93
N GLY A 6 -1.86 20.27 9.51
CA GLY A 6 -1.06 21.45 9.22
C GLY A 6 -1.00 22.42 10.38
N ARG A 7 -0.03 23.34 10.33
CA ARG A 7 0.05 24.43 11.31
C ARG A 7 -1.16 25.35 11.15
N LYS A 8 -1.91 25.57 12.24
CA LYS A 8 -3.13 26.41 12.27
C LYS A 8 -2.89 27.80 11.66
N GLU A 9 -1.78 28.43 12.00
CA GLU A 9 -1.39 29.75 11.46
C GLU A 9 -1.28 29.78 9.92
N ILE A 10 -0.91 28.67 9.27
CA ILE A 10 -0.78 28.59 7.81
C ILE A 10 -2.16 28.40 7.18
N ILE A 11 -2.99 27.56 7.80
CA ILE A 11 -4.39 27.34 7.38
C ILE A 11 -5.15 28.67 7.41
N GLU A 12 -5.03 29.43 8.49
CA GLU A 12 -5.70 30.73 8.64
C GLU A 12 -5.18 31.78 7.65
N LYS A 13 -3.86 31.85 7.42
CA LYS A 13 -3.27 32.72 6.38
C LYS A 13 -3.76 32.38 4.98
N SER A 14 -4.12 31.12 4.72
CA SER A 14 -4.57 30.69 3.40
C SER A 14 -5.92 31.27 2.97
N LYS A 15 -6.64 31.95 3.87
CA LYS A 15 -7.86 32.73 3.53
C LYS A 15 -7.62 33.77 2.44
N ASP A 16 -6.41 34.34 2.41
CA ASP A 16 -6.01 35.42 1.51
C ASP A 16 -5.37 34.88 0.22
N PHE A 17 -5.27 33.55 0.06
CA PHE A 17 -4.70 32.94 -1.14
C PHE A 17 -5.72 32.88 -2.28
N PRO A 18 -5.27 32.87 -3.55
CA PRO A 18 -6.17 32.70 -4.69
C PRO A 18 -6.98 31.39 -4.58
N VAL A 19 -8.30 31.50 -4.69
CA VAL A 19 -9.21 30.35 -4.68
C VAL A 19 -9.07 29.55 -5.98
N ARG A 20 -8.72 28.27 -5.87
CA ARG A 20 -8.51 27.36 -7.02
C ARG A 20 -9.53 26.22 -7.09
N SER A 21 -10.28 26.00 -6.03
CA SER A 21 -11.33 25.00 -5.91
C SER A 21 -12.31 25.49 -4.85
N TYR A 22 -13.57 25.08 -4.97
CA TYR A 22 -14.57 25.32 -3.93
C TYR A 22 -14.59 24.16 -2.93
N TYR A 23 -14.77 22.93 -3.43
CA TYR A 23 -14.86 21.74 -2.58
C TYR A 23 -13.55 21.46 -1.80
N CYS A 24 -12.40 21.59 -2.47
CA CYS A 24 -11.08 21.35 -1.88
C CYS A 24 -10.45 22.61 -1.28
N ASN A 25 -11.22 23.66 -0.99
CA ASN A 25 -10.69 24.85 -0.35
C ASN A 25 -10.43 24.61 1.15
N LEU A 26 -9.15 24.50 1.52
CA LEU A 26 -8.75 24.20 2.90
C LEU A 26 -9.26 25.23 3.92
N TYR A 27 -9.14 26.53 3.62
CA TYR A 27 -9.60 27.57 4.55
C TYR A 27 -11.12 27.53 4.71
N MET A 28 -11.88 27.37 3.62
CA MET A 28 -13.34 27.33 3.71
C MET A 28 -13.86 26.12 4.48
N GLN A 29 -13.22 24.95 4.33
CA GLN A 29 -13.56 23.76 5.13
C GLN A 29 -13.27 23.99 6.62
N TYR A 30 -12.12 24.60 6.93
CA TYR A 30 -11.70 24.93 8.29
C TYR A 30 -12.61 25.98 8.94
N ASP A 31 -12.81 27.14 8.30
CA ASP A 31 -13.62 28.26 8.82
C ASP A 31 -15.07 27.84 9.07
N PHE A 32 -15.65 27.08 8.14
CA PHE A 32 -17.02 26.61 8.30
C PHE A 32 -17.15 25.73 9.54
N PHE A 33 -16.26 24.75 9.71
CA PHE A 33 -16.27 23.87 10.88
C PHE A 33 -16.06 24.63 12.19
N GLU A 34 -15.09 25.56 12.26
CA GLU A 34 -14.85 26.36 13.47
C GLU A 34 -16.05 27.24 13.85
N ARG A 35 -16.80 27.76 12.86
CA ARG A 35 -17.95 28.63 13.10
C ARG A 35 -19.24 27.88 13.43
N THR A 36 -19.49 26.74 12.79
CA THR A 36 -20.78 26.03 12.84
C THR A 36 -20.74 24.74 13.65
N GLY A 37 -19.57 24.16 13.85
CA GLY A 37 -19.41 22.81 14.39
C GLY A 37 -19.78 21.69 13.41
N GLU A 38 -20.06 22.02 12.14
CA GLU A 38 -20.48 21.09 11.10
C GLU A 38 -19.47 21.06 9.95
N MET A 39 -19.40 19.95 9.22
CA MET A 39 -18.64 19.94 7.96
C MET A 39 -19.37 20.79 6.92
N HIS A 40 -18.59 21.47 6.05
CA HIS A 40 -19.14 22.40 5.06
C HIS A 40 -20.11 21.73 4.07
N PHE A 41 -19.93 20.44 3.82
CA PHE A 41 -20.81 19.63 2.98
C PHE A 41 -21.21 18.36 3.74
N THR A 42 -22.26 17.69 3.25
CA THR A 42 -22.69 16.39 3.78
C THR A 42 -21.50 15.43 3.84
N PRO A 43 -21.10 15.01 5.05
CA PRO A 43 -19.93 14.16 5.18
C PRO A 43 -20.26 12.71 4.81
N PRO A 44 -19.25 11.90 4.45
CA PRO A 44 -19.44 10.46 4.28
C PRO A 44 -19.53 9.78 5.66
N VAL A 45 -20.69 9.90 6.32
CA VAL A 45 -20.92 9.53 7.73
C VAL A 45 -20.40 8.13 8.06
N GLN A 46 -20.74 7.12 7.25
CA GLN A 46 -20.33 5.74 7.46
C GLN A 46 -18.80 5.57 7.38
N THR A 47 -18.15 6.26 6.44
CA THR A 47 -16.69 6.28 6.30
C THR A 47 -16.02 6.95 7.50
N ILE A 48 -16.65 7.96 8.11
CA ILE A 48 -16.15 8.58 9.35
C ILE A 48 -16.23 7.60 10.52
N TYR A 49 -17.33 6.84 10.65
CA TYR A 49 -17.42 5.79 11.68
C TYR A 49 -16.34 4.71 11.49
N ALA A 50 -16.11 4.27 10.25
CA ALA A 50 -15.03 3.32 9.95
C ALA A 50 -13.65 3.90 10.28
N ALA A 51 -13.39 5.17 9.93
CA ALA A 51 -12.13 5.85 10.25
C ALA A 51 -11.93 6.00 11.78
N LYS A 52 -13.00 6.31 12.53
CA LYS A 52 -12.96 6.36 13.99
C LYS A 52 -12.57 5.00 14.57
N GLN A 53 -13.16 3.92 14.09
CA GLN A 53 -12.81 2.57 14.54
C GLN A 53 -11.36 2.20 14.19
N ALA A 54 -10.90 2.51 12.98
CA ALA A 54 -9.52 2.30 12.57
C ALA A 54 -8.51 3.06 13.46
N LEU A 55 -8.85 4.28 13.91
CA LEU A 55 -8.03 5.03 14.87
C LEU A 55 -8.00 4.36 16.26
N ILE A 56 -9.14 3.87 16.74
CA ILE A 56 -9.22 3.13 18.01
C ILE A 56 -8.32 1.89 17.95
N GLU A 57 -8.40 1.11 16.88
CA GLU A 57 -7.56 -0.08 16.67
C GLU A 57 -6.08 0.28 16.53
N TYR A 58 -5.75 1.36 15.82
CA TYR A 58 -4.37 1.86 15.72
C TYR A 58 -3.78 2.20 17.09
N PHE A 59 -4.52 2.92 17.95
CA PHE A 59 -4.04 3.27 19.28
C PHE A 59 -4.02 2.08 20.25
N ALA A 60 -4.89 1.08 20.05
CA ALA A 60 -4.87 -0.16 20.82
C ALA A 60 -3.65 -1.03 20.47
N GLU A 61 -3.27 -1.11 19.19
CA GLU A 61 -2.03 -1.75 18.73
C GLU A 61 -0.79 -0.95 19.18
N GLY A 62 -0.82 0.38 18.96
CA GLY A 62 0.28 1.28 19.24
C GLY A 62 1.23 1.44 18.05
N GLU A 63 1.80 2.65 17.89
CA GLU A 63 2.65 3.02 16.74
C GLU A 63 3.86 2.09 16.57
N THR A 64 4.59 1.82 17.66
CA THR A 64 5.79 0.99 17.63
C THR A 64 5.47 -0.46 17.26
N ALA A 65 4.48 -1.07 17.90
CA ALA A 65 4.09 -2.46 17.61
C ALA A 65 3.56 -2.61 16.18
N LYS A 66 2.81 -1.62 15.69
CA LYS A 66 2.36 -1.57 14.29
C LYS A 66 3.55 -1.51 13.33
N TRP A 67 4.53 -0.65 13.61
CA TRP A 67 5.75 -0.56 12.81
C TRP A 67 6.53 -1.87 12.82
N GLU A 68 6.70 -2.52 13.96
CA GLU A 68 7.35 -3.82 14.09
C GLU A 68 6.64 -4.91 13.28
N ARG A 69 5.29 -4.89 13.26
CA ARG A 69 4.52 -5.78 12.37
C ARG A 69 4.79 -5.51 10.90
N HIS A 70 4.78 -4.24 10.47
CA HIS A 70 5.13 -3.89 9.10
C HIS A 70 6.54 -4.37 8.71
N GLN A 71 7.53 -4.23 9.60
CA GLN A 71 8.89 -4.70 9.36
C GLN A 71 9.00 -6.22 9.26
N ARG A 72 8.29 -6.97 10.14
CA ARG A 72 8.25 -8.43 10.07
C ARG A 72 7.58 -8.93 8.79
N VAL A 73 6.49 -8.29 8.38
CA VAL A 73 5.81 -8.58 7.10
C VAL A 73 6.75 -8.33 5.92
N MET A 74 7.47 -7.20 5.89
CA MET A 74 8.47 -6.96 4.83
C MET A 74 9.61 -7.97 4.85
N ALA A 75 10.11 -8.36 6.03
CA ALA A 75 11.14 -9.37 6.14
C ALA A 75 10.69 -10.71 5.54
N ALA A 76 9.44 -11.12 5.77
CA ALA A 76 8.86 -12.32 5.17
C ALA A 76 8.66 -12.19 3.65
N ILE A 77 8.35 -10.98 3.15
CA ILE A 77 8.32 -10.69 1.71
C ILE A 77 9.72 -10.92 1.12
N HIS A 78 10.74 -10.28 1.71
CA HIS A 78 12.13 -10.40 1.28
C HIS A 78 12.66 -11.83 1.31
N GLU A 79 12.32 -12.61 2.34
CA GLU A 79 12.71 -14.02 2.43
C GLU A 79 12.14 -14.85 1.27
N GLY A 80 10.88 -14.65 0.91
CA GLY A 80 10.28 -15.37 -0.21
C GLY A 80 10.80 -14.90 -1.57
N GLU A 81 11.06 -13.60 -1.73
CA GLU A 81 11.74 -13.08 -2.92
C GLU A 81 13.12 -13.72 -3.10
N ASP A 82 13.94 -13.73 -2.05
CA ASP A 82 15.28 -14.33 -2.07
C ASP A 82 15.21 -15.83 -2.38
N ARG A 83 14.26 -16.55 -1.75
CA ARG A 83 14.05 -17.99 -1.95
C ARG A 83 13.63 -18.33 -3.38
N LEU A 84 12.77 -17.53 -3.99
CA LEU A 84 12.30 -17.72 -5.36
C LEU A 84 13.21 -17.07 -6.40
N GLY A 85 14.32 -16.44 -5.97
CA GLY A 85 15.29 -15.79 -6.85
C GLY A 85 14.80 -14.51 -7.50
N LEU A 86 13.70 -13.92 -7.01
CA LEU A 86 13.13 -12.68 -7.52
C LEU A 86 14.06 -11.48 -7.21
N ARG A 87 14.07 -10.47 -8.07
CA ARG A 87 14.90 -9.27 -7.92
C ARG A 87 14.06 -8.01 -7.79
N GLU A 88 14.36 -7.17 -6.81
CA GLU A 88 13.72 -5.88 -6.62
C GLU A 88 14.29 -4.80 -7.56
N ALA A 89 13.51 -3.76 -7.84
CA ALA A 89 13.90 -2.63 -8.68
C ALA A 89 14.74 -1.58 -7.93
N LEU A 90 14.73 -1.59 -6.60
CA LEU A 90 15.46 -0.70 -5.71
C LEU A 90 16.21 -1.52 -4.67
N SER A 91 17.42 -1.11 -4.30
CA SER A 91 18.15 -1.74 -3.21
C SER A 91 17.44 -1.55 -1.87
N ARG A 92 17.52 -2.55 -0.98
CA ARG A 92 16.78 -2.59 0.29
C ARG A 92 17.08 -1.41 1.22
N ASP A 93 18.29 -0.84 1.14
CA ASP A 93 18.75 0.29 1.96
C ASP A 93 18.03 1.62 1.66
N VAL A 94 17.40 1.76 0.49
CA VAL A 94 16.66 2.97 0.10
C VAL A 94 15.14 2.78 0.12
N GLN A 95 14.65 1.59 0.48
CA GLN A 95 13.23 1.30 0.53
C GLN A 95 12.56 1.91 1.77
N SER A 96 11.26 2.17 1.70
CA SER A 96 10.48 2.65 2.84
C SER A 96 10.22 1.59 3.92
N GLY A 97 10.49 0.32 3.62
CA GLY A 97 10.13 -0.81 4.47
C GLY A 97 8.63 -1.12 4.51
N LEU A 98 7.85 -0.67 3.51
CA LEU A 98 6.41 -0.92 3.42
C LEU A 98 5.94 -1.50 2.07
N VAL A 99 6.76 -1.37 1.02
CA VAL A 99 6.43 -1.84 -0.32
C VAL A 99 7.71 -2.33 -1.00
N SER A 100 7.68 -3.55 -1.53
CA SER A 100 8.67 -4.05 -2.47
C SER A 100 8.17 -3.86 -3.90
N ALA A 101 9.06 -3.42 -4.79
CA ALA A 101 8.81 -3.34 -6.23
C ALA A 101 9.67 -4.41 -6.93
N VAL A 102 9.05 -5.54 -7.25
CA VAL A 102 9.72 -6.72 -7.81
C VAL A 102 9.76 -6.62 -9.33
N ARG A 103 10.92 -6.85 -9.93
CA ARG A 103 11.09 -6.94 -11.38
C ARG A 103 10.48 -8.23 -11.91
N TYR A 104 9.80 -8.13 -13.05
CA TYR A 104 9.42 -9.28 -13.83
C TYR A 104 10.68 -10.12 -14.15
N PRO A 105 10.64 -11.44 -13.91
CA PRO A 105 11.64 -12.36 -14.44
C PRO A 105 11.79 -12.21 -15.95
N ASP A 106 13.00 -12.40 -16.46
CA ASP A 106 13.29 -12.46 -17.90
C ASP A 106 12.96 -13.87 -18.45
N ASP A 107 11.81 -14.41 -18.03
CA ASP A 107 11.29 -15.72 -18.47
C ASP A 107 10.24 -15.51 -19.56
N PRO A 108 10.33 -16.17 -20.73
CA PRO A 108 9.36 -16.01 -21.82
C PRO A 108 7.94 -16.46 -21.43
N ASN A 109 7.79 -17.28 -20.39
CA ASN A 109 6.49 -17.70 -19.85
C ASN A 109 5.93 -16.73 -18.80
N TRP A 110 6.69 -15.71 -18.38
CA TRP A 110 6.20 -14.72 -17.43
C TRP A 110 5.04 -13.91 -18.02
N ASP A 111 3.92 -13.93 -17.30
CA ASP A 111 2.73 -13.14 -17.60
C ASP A 111 2.11 -12.70 -16.27
N PHE A 112 2.13 -11.39 -16.02
CA PHE A 112 1.64 -10.84 -14.76
C PHE A 112 0.15 -11.14 -14.55
N GLU A 113 -0.68 -11.10 -15.60
CA GLU A 113 -2.13 -11.31 -15.46
C GLU A 113 -2.41 -12.76 -15.06
N LYS A 114 -1.72 -13.73 -15.66
CA LYS A 114 -1.89 -15.16 -15.29
C LYS A 114 -1.44 -15.45 -13.86
N VAL A 115 -0.31 -14.89 -13.43
CA VAL A 115 0.18 -15.06 -12.05
C VAL A 115 -0.76 -14.36 -11.06
N HIS A 116 -1.22 -13.16 -11.40
CA HIS A 116 -2.20 -12.40 -10.62
C HIS A 116 -3.50 -13.18 -10.43
N ASP A 117 -4.11 -13.64 -11.52
CA ASP A 117 -5.40 -14.33 -11.47
C ASP A 117 -5.31 -15.63 -10.68
N TYR A 118 -4.21 -16.38 -10.84
CA TYR A 118 -3.96 -17.58 -10.03
C TYR A 118 -3.92 -17.28 -8.53
N CYS A 119 -3.21 -16.22 -8.13
CA CYS A 119 -3.13 -15.77 -6.74
C CYS A 119 -4.50 -15.26 -6.24
N TYR A 120 -5.21 -14.50 -7.07
CA TYR A 120 -6.49 -13.87 -6.73
C TYR A 120 -7.57 -14.91 -6.46
N GLU A 121 -7.66 -15.96 -7.28
CA GLU A 121 -8.54 -17.11 -7.05
C GLU A 121 -8.28 -17.83 -5.72
N ARG A 122 -7.09 -17.67 -5.15
CA ARG A 122 -6.63 -18.26 -3.89
C ARG A 122 -6.56 -17.25 -2.74
N GLY A 123 -7.16 -16.07 -2.91
CA GLY A 123 -7.31 -15.07 -1.85
C GLY A 123 -6.18 -14.06 -1.74
N PHE A 124 -5.24 -14.02 -2.69
CA PHE A 124 -4.10 -13.08 -2.67
C PHE A 124 -4.13 -12.13 -3.88
N THR A 125 -4.20 -10.83 -3.62
CA THR A 125 -4.17 -9.80 -4.67
C THR A 125 -2.80 -9.15 -4.75
N ILE A 126 -2.09 -9.37 -5.86
CA ILE A 126 -0.83 -8.66 -6.17
C ILE A 126 -1.10 -7.44 -7.07
N TYR A 127 -0.27 -6.41 -6.99
CA TYR A 127 -0.50 -5.17 -7.76
C TYR A 127 0.50 -5.01 -8.91
N PRO A 128 0.06 -4.55 -10.09
CA PRO A 128 1.00 -4.18 -11.12
C PRO A 128 1.86 -2.99 -10.67
N GLY A 129 3.08 -2.94 -11.21
CA GLY A 129 3.98 -1.82 -11.07
C GLY A 129 3.44 -0.57 -11.75
N LYS A 130 3.96 0.59 -11.35
CA LYS A 130 3.60 1.88 -11.95
C LYS A 130 4.67 2.44 -12.89
N ILE A 131 5.80 1.74 -13.03
CA ILE A 131 6.89 2.16 -13.91
C ILE A 131 6.70 1.42 -15.23
N GLU A 132 5.96 2.05 -16.15
CA GLU A 132 5.59 1.46 -17.46
C GLU A 132 6.80 0.90 -18.23
N SER A 133 7.97 1.51 -18.07
CA SER A 133 9.20 1.11 -18.77
C SER A 133 10.01 0.00 -18.11
N LYS A 134 9.66 -0.47 -16.91
CA LYS A 134 10.53 -1.37 -16.11
C LYS A 134 9.94 -2.73 -15.73
N GLY A 135 8.72 -3.07 -16.16
CA GLY A 135 8.11 -4.38 -15.93
C GLY A 135 8.23 -4.84 -14.47
N THR A 136 7.39 -4.28 -13.58
CA THR A 136 7.45 -4.59 -12.14
C THR A 136 6.06 -4.96 -11.63
N PHE A 137 6.00 -5.69 -10.51
CA PHE A 137 4.83 -5.79 -9.65
C PHE A 137 5.17 -5.33 -8.24
N ARG A 138 4.16 -5.15 -7.39
CA ARG A 138 4.31 -4.62 -6.02
C ARG A 138 3.70 -5.55 -5.00
N LEU A 139 4.46 -5.77 -3.92
CA LEU A 139 4.02 -6.43 -2.70
C LEU A 139 4.07 -5.41 -1.56
N CYS A 140 3.03 -5.36 -0.74
CA CYS A 140 2.86 -4.32 0.27
C CYS A 140 2.75 -4.94 1.67
N ALA A 141 3.56 -4.45 2.61
CA ALA A 141 3.40 -4.72 4.03
C ALA A 141 2.47 -3.69 4.67
N LEU A 142 1.19 -3.69 4.30
CA LEU A 142 0.20 -2.70 4.75
C LEU A 142 -1.08 -3.37 5.25
N GLY A 143 -1.89 -2.64 6.02
CA GLY A 143 -3.19 -3.12 6.50
C GLY A 143 -3.07 -4.07 7.69
N ALA A 144 -3.92 -5.11 7.68
CA ALA A 144 -4.11 -6.03 8.80
C ALA A 144 -3.32 -7.34 8.69
N ILE A 145 -2.59 -7.57 7.59
CA ILE A 145 -1.81 -8.80 7.37
C ILE A 145 -0.62 -8.90 8.33
N ASP A 146 -0.14 -10.12 8.51
CA ASP A 146 1.04 -10.49 9.30
C ASP A 146 1.91 -11.54 8.57
N GLU A 147 3.00 -11.97 9.19
CA GLU A 147 4.00 -12.90 8.66
C GLU A 147 3.40 -14.20 8.12
N GLY A 148 2.38 -14.75 8.81
CA GLY A 148 1.70 -15.97 8.40
C GLY A 148 1.05 -15.84 7.03
N ASP A 149 0.36 -14.72 6.78
CA ASP A 149 -0.29 -14.44 5.50
C ASP A 149 0.73 -14.39 4.35
N ILE A 150 1.92 -13.84 4.60
CA ILE A 150 2.99 -13.76 3.61
C ILE A 150 3.60 -15.14 3.31
N LYS A 151 3.75 -15.99 4.33
CA LYS A 151 4.21 -17.36 4.13
C LYS A 151 3.24 -18.15 3.27
N ASP A 152 1.93 -18.03 3.55
CA ASP A 152 0.88 -18.67 2.75
C ASP A 152 0.84 -18.11 1.33
N PHE A 153 0.99 -16.79 1.17
CA PHE A 153 1.11 -16.14 -0.14
C PHE A 153 2.26 -16.74 -0.96
N TRP A 154 3.44 -16.95 -0.37
CA TRP A 154 4.58 -17.46 -1.13
C TRP A 154 4.44 -18.92 -1.56
N VAL A 155 3.64 -19.72 -0.85
CA VAL A 155 3.25 -21.05 -1.32
C VAL A 155 2.42 -20.91 -2.60
N VAL A 156 1.39 -20.08 -2.57
CA VAL A 156 0.50 -19.84 -3.72
C VAL A 156 1.24 -19.21 -4.90
N PHE A 157 2.14 -18.26 -4.65
CA PHE A 157 2.90 -17.60 -5.71
C PHE A 157 3.87 -18.56 -6.40
N GLU A 158 4.54 -19.42 -5.65
CA GLU A 158 5.40 -20.46 -6.24
C GLU A 158 4.58 -21.46 -7.07
N GLU A 159 3.40 -21.86 -6.58
CA GLU A 159 2.47 -22.68 -7.36
C GLU A 159 2.01 -21.99 -8.64
N ALA A 160 1.76 -20.68 -8.60
CA ALA A 160 1.41 -19.87 -9.77
C ALA A 160 2.54 -19.87 -10.80
N MET A 161 3.79 -19.71 -10.37
CA MET A 161 4.96 -19.79 -11.24
C MET A 161 5.04 -21.17 -11.92
N ARG A 162 4.93 -22.25 -11.13
CA ARG A 162 4.99 -23.63 -11.66
C ARG A 162 3.84 -23.95 -12.61
N ALA A 163 2.61 -23.54 -12.29
CA ALA A 163 1.43 -23.77 -13.13
C ALA A 163 1.53 -23.05 -14.49
N ASN A 164 2.26 -21.93 -14.54
CA ASN A 164 2.50 -21.18 -15.78
C ASN A 164 3.82 -21.53 -16.47
N ASN A 165 4.54 -22.58 -16.01
CA ASN A 165 5.84 -23.01 -16.54
C ASN A 165 6.94 -21.93 -16.44
N ILE A 166 6.84 -21.04 -15.45
CA ILE A 166 7.87 -20.05 -15.12
C ILE A 166 8.95 -20.73 -14.28
N ALA A 167 10.22 -20.44 -14.56
CA ALA A 167 11.35 -21.01 -13.82
C ALA A 167 11.32 -20.65 -12.33
N VAL A 168 11.61 -21.64 -11.48
CA VAL A 168 11.83 -21.48 -10.03
C VAL A 168 13.19 -22.11 -9.69
N PRO A 169 14.21 -21.32 -9.28
CA PRO A 169 14.18 -19.86 -9.07
C PRO A 169 14.01 -19.06 -10.37
N ALA A 170 13.52 -17.83 -10.23
CA ALA A 170 13.31 -16.88 -11.32
C ALA A 170 14.63 -16.55 -12.04
N VAL A 171 14.54 -16.41 -13.36
CA VAL A 171 15.68 -16.11 -14.24
C VAL A 171 15.70 -14.64 -14.63
N TYR A 172 16.90 -14.10 -14.75
CA TYR A 172 17.17 -12.73 -15.17
C TYR A 172 18.44 -12.73 -16.03
N ASP A 173 18.41 -12.02 -17.15
CA ASP A 173 19.58 -11.84 -18.04
C ASP A 173 20.51 -10.70 -17.56
#